data_AF-B4WJV6-F1
#
_entry.id   AF-B4WJV6-F1
#
_cell.length_a   1.000
_cell.length_b   1.000
_cell.length_c   1.000
_cell.angle_alpha   90.00
_cell.angle_beta   90.00
_cell.angle_gamma   90.00
#
_symmetry.space_group_name_H-M   'P 1'
#
loop_
_entity.id
_entity.type
_entity.pdbx_description
1 polymer ?
#
loop_
_entity_poly.entity_id
_entity_poly.type
_entity_poly.pdbx_seq_one_letter_code
_entity_poly.pdbx_strand_id
1 'polypeptide(L)'
;MFTIKEEELAAALEISVEKLYEVIDFFDSDPDDEWELKEHDHFVYSNQEWRNRIFSAQGAFAIAKYLDTHRRKSILDRIREFITHHKEKIRNAFVQRTVHENSSSLMPRNGRHFLSKKDTVAILSTSYARLNKAFEVLRRSDLPLQIGVDFDDIEGVRYYSLSGFYRLSENLSQTLTRKDRREWCKAVDVVGRKAFRAIISEQESRKNQIEKAKKAAKRRDRNTCQITLVRQTRHNHNFALSGHHIFSSQYYPHLATLVDNIITLESSVHKEFHSWNGGSTNPCTVDDLVQFVCERYPENNVVIAKLAKIQRIFAHVQPPSQRRASAQRLLPEQQSGQQAA
;
A
#
# COMPACT_ATOMS: atom_id res chain seq x y z
N MET A 1 9.98 -5.10 20.84
CA MET A 1 10.47 -4.85 22.22
C MET A 1 9.73 -3.63 22.73
N PHE A 2 9.22 -3.65 23.98
CA PHE A 2 8.64 -2.44 24.58
C PHE A 2 9.78 -1.58 25.11
N THR A 3 9.73 -0.29 24.83
CA THR A 3 10.66 0.70 25.33
C THR A 3 9.90 1.98 25.62
N ILE A 4 10.26 2.70 26.68
CA ILE A 4 9.61 3.94 27.09
C ILE A 4 10.68 4.99 27.42
N LYS A 5 10.48 6.23 26.95
CA LYS A 5 11.37 7.36 27.26
C LYS A 5 11.07 7.93 28.64
N GLU A 6 12.00 8.68 29.21
CA GLU A 6 11.88 9.30 30.54
C GLU A 6 10.60 10.13 30.72
N GLU A 7 10.29 11.03 29.77
CA GLU A 7 9.08 11.87 29.84
C GLU A 7 7.80 11.03 29.84
N GLU A 8 7.73 10.01 28.97
CA GLU A 8 6.58 9.10 28.90
C GLU A 8 6.46 8.23 30.15
N LEU A 9 7.60 7.83 30.74
CA LEU A 9 7.64 7.06 31.97
C LEU A 9 7.21 7.88 33.17
N ALA A 10 7.73 9.10 33.33
CA ALA A 10 7.32 10.02 34.38
C ALA A 10 5.82 10.30 34.31
N ALA A 11 5.30 10.56 33.10
CA ALA A 11 3.87 10.74 32.87
C ALA A 11 3.05 9.49 33.24
N ALA A 12 3.51 8.29 32.84
CA ALA A 12 2.83 7.03 33.17
C ALA A 12 2.85 6.71 34.67
N LEU A 13 3.88 7.17 35.39
CA LEU A 13 4.02 7.07 36.84
C LEU A 13 3.29 8.20 37.61
N GLU A 14 2.74 9.19 36.90
CA GLU A 14 2.17 10.44 37.48
C GLU A 14 3.14 11.17 38.42
N ILE A 15 4.42 11.22 38.04
CA ILE A 15 5.45 12.00 38.73
C ILE A 15 6.05 13.03 37.79
N SER A 16 6.75 14.02 38.33
CA SER A 16 7.54 14.92 37.50
C SER A 16 8.81 14.23 36.98
N VAL A 17 9.39 14.75 35.91
CA VAL A 17 10.63 14.21 35.33
C VAL A 17 11.79 14.36 36.33
N GLU A 18 11.84 15.45 37.08
CA GLU A 18 12.82 15.68 38.15
C GLU A 18 12.70 14.59 39.22
N LYS A 19 11.47 14.24 39.59
CA LYS A 19 11.22 13.18 40.56
C LYS A 19 11.62 11.80 40.04
N LEU A 20 11.49 11.56 38.75
CA LEU A 20 12.00 10.35 38.12
C LEU A 20 13.54 10.29 38.21
N TYR A 21 14.24 11.41 37.96
CA TYR A 21 15.68 11.47 38.14
C TYR A 21 16.12 11.25 39.59
N GLU A 22 15.44 11.84 40.57
CA GLU A 22 15.74 11.58 41.99
C GLU A 22 15.63 10.08 42.36
N VAL A 23 14.67 9.37 41.76
CA VAL A 23 14.53 7.93 41.96
C VAL A 23 15.69 7.20 41.29
N ILE A 24 16.02 7.57 40.05
CA ILE A 24 17.14 6.97 39.32
C ILE A 24 18.46 7.15 40.07
N ASP A 25 18.72 8.36 40.58
CA ASP A 25 19.91 8.68 41.36
C ASP A 25 19.97 7.83 42.64
N PHE A 26 18.82 7.53 43.27
CA PHE A 26 18.75 6.59 44.39
C PHE A 26 19.20 5.18 43.98
N PHE A 27 18.67 4.65 42.87
CA PHE A 27 19.07 3.34 42.35
C PHE A 27 20.56 3.27 41.97
N ASP A 28 21.16 4.39 41.57
CA ASP A 28 22.58 4.46 41.23
C ASP A 28 23.49 4.70 42.46
N SER A 29 22.93 5.01 43.63
CA SER A 29 23.69 5.48 44.81
C SER A 29 24.28 4.37 45.68
N ASP A 30 23.63 3.20 45.75
CA ASP A 30 24.12 2.05 46.52
C ASP A 30 24.05 0.78 45.66
N PRO A 31 25.21 0.23 45.22
CA PRO A 31 25.24 -0.97 44.40
C PRO A 31 24.89 -2.26 45.16
N ASP A 32 24.79 -2.23 46.49
CA ASP A 32 24.52 -3.39 47.34
C ASP A 32 23.07 -3.42 47.90
N ASP A 33 22.21 -2.47 47.51
CA ASP A 33 20.79 -2.44 47.90
C ASP A 33 19.94 -3.48 47.12
N GLU A 34 18.73 -3.79 47.61
CA GLU A 34 17.77 -4.68 46.96
C GLU A 34 17.18 -4.12 45.64
N TRP A 35 17.44 -2.84 45.34
CA TRP A 35 16.88 -2.10 44.23
C TRP A 35 17.91 -1.90 43.12
N GLU A 36 17.74 -2.59 41.97
CA GLU A 36 18.71 -2.52 40.86
C GLU A 36 18.12 -1.93 39.56
N LEU A 37 18.85 -1.00 38.94
CA LEU A 37 18.66 -0.56 37.55
C LEU A 37 19.92 -0.86 36.74
N LYS A 38 19.91 -1.93 35.95
CA LYS A 38 21.05 -2.38 35.15
C LYS A 38 20.93 -1.92 33.69
N GLU A 39 22.02 -1.38 33.14
CA GLU A 39 22.09 -1.08 31.71
C GLU A 39 21.95 -2.38 30.89
N HIS A 40 21.31 -2.29 29.73
CA HIS A 40 20.92 -3.39 28.82
C HIS A 40 19.79 -4.30 29.30
N ASP A 41 19.55 -4.39 30.61
CA ASP A 41 18.41 -5.14 31.17
C ASP A 41 17.21 -4.22 31.43
N HIS A 42 17.44 -3.15 32.20
CA HIS A 42 16.42 -2.23 32.67
C HIS A 42 16.32 -0.97 31.82
N PHE A 43 17.43 -0.50 31.26
CA PHE A 43 17.47 0.66 30.38
C PHE A 43 18.65 0.62 29.41
N VAL A 44 18.61 1.47 28.39
CA VAL A 44 19.77 1.79 27.54
C VAL A 44 19.89 3.30 27.42
N TYR A 45 21.11 3.82 27.25
CA TYR A 45 21.29 5.24 26.96
C TYR A 45 20.87 5.55 25.52
N SER A 46 19.92 6.48 25.37
CA SER A 46 19.66 7.13 24.09
C SER A 46 20.75 8.15 23.73
N ASN A 47 21.36 8.74 24.75
CA ASN A 47 22.51 9.62 24.64
C ASN A 47 23.35 9.50 25.91
N GLN A 48 24.59 9.04 25.77
CA GLN A 48 25.50 8.84 26.90
C GLN A 48 26.00 10.16 27.50
N GLU A 49 26.15 11.22 26.69
CA GLU A 49 26.63 12.53 27.14
C GLU A 49 25.64 13.20 28.10
N TRP A 50 24.35 13.10 27.77
CA TRP A 50 23.25 13.70 28.55
C TRP A 50 22.62 12.72 29.53
N ARG A 51 23.09 11.48 29.57
CA ARG A 51 22.58 10.36 30.38
C ARG A 51 21.09 10.05 30.20
N ASN A 52 20.49 10.46 29.08
CA ASN A 52 19.07 10.19 28.77
C ASN A 52 18.83 8.69 28.55
N ARG A 53 17.93 8.09 29.33
CA ARG A 53 17.63 6.66 29.33
C ARG A 53 16.36 6.33 28.52
N ILE A 54 16.38 5.15 27.90
CA ILE A 54 15.20 4.47 27.38
C ILE A 54 15.00 3.21 28.19
N PHE A 55 13.87 3.11 28.88
CA PHE A 55 13.60 2.01 29.81
C PHE A 55 12.95 0.84 29.09
N SER A 56 13.34 -0.37 29.49
CA SER A 56 12.64 -1.61 29.18
C SER A 56 11.37 -1.72 30.05
N ALA A 57 10.54 -2.71 29.77
CA ALA A 57 9.40 -3.01 30.64
C ALA A 57 9.86 -3.39 32.07
N GLN A 58 11.00 -4.06 32.20
CA GLN A 58 11.56 -4.45 33.49
C GLN A 58 12.06 -3.23 34.27
N GLY A 59 12.75 -2.30 33.62
CA GLY A 59 13.16 -1.04 34.25
C GLY A 59 11.97 -0.18 34.70
N ALA A 60 10.93 -0.08 33.86
CA ALA A 60 9.69 0.60 34.25
C ALA A 60 9.01 -0.08 35.46
N PHE A 61 9.02 -1.41 35.55
CA PHE A 61 8.48 -2.13 36.70
C PHE A 61 9.32 -1.96 37.97
N ALA A 62 10.65 -1.94 37.86
CA ALA A 62 11.53 -1.71 39.00
C ALA A 62 11.26 -0.35 39.64
N ILE A 63 11.19 0.71 38.84
CA ILE A 63 10.88 2.07 39.29
C ILE A 63 9.46 2.15 39.87
N ALA A 64 8.47 1.54 39.21
CA ALA A 64 7.10 1.51 39.70
C ALA A 64 6.98 0.80 41.06
N LYS A 65 7.67 -0.34 41.23
CA LYS A 65 7.69 -1.11 42.48
C LYS A 65 8.32 -0.30 43.62
N TYR A 66 9.42 0.40 43.36
CA TYR A 66 10.05 1.27 44.34
C TYR A 66 9.10 2.38 44.81
N LEU A 67 8.44 3.06 43.88
CA LEU A 67 7.49 4.12 44.18
C LEU A 67 6.25 3.63 44.93
N ASP A 68 5.76 2.42 44.60
CA ASP A 68 4.64 1.80 45.31
C ASP A 68 4.99 1.47 46.76
N THR A 69 6.20 0.98 47.02
CA THR A 69 6.68 0.66 48.38
C THR A 69 6.86 1.92 49.23
N HIS A 70 7.33 3.02 48.64
CA HIS A 70 7.77 4.21 49.39
C HIS A 70 6.81 5.41 49.34
N ARG A 71 5.72 5.36 48.55
CA ARG A 71 4.79 6.49 48.39
C ARG A 71 3.31 6.11 48.44
N ARG A 72 2.78 5.64 47.30
CA ARG A 72 1.34 5.48 47.04
C ARG A 72 1.11 4.10 46.48
N LYS A 73 0.18 3.34 47.05
CA LYS A 73 -0.30 2.07 46.48
C LYS A 73 -1.01 2.35 45.14
N SER A 74 -0.73 1.60 44.09
CA SER A 74 -1.38 1.51 42.74
C SER A 74 -0.57 1.99 41.53
N ILE A 75 0.64 2.52 41.71
CA ILE A 75 1.56 2.90 40.61
C ILE A 75 1.92 1.66 39.77
N LEU A 76 2.12 0.50 40.41
CA LEU A 76 2.43 -0.73 39.69
C LEU A 76 1.30 -1.16 38.74
N ASP A 77 0.04 -1.05 39.16
CA ASP A 77 -1.11 -1.41 38.33
C ASP A 77 -1.28 -0.45 37.14
N ARG A 78 -1.05 0.84 37.36
CA ARG A 78 -1.03 1.84 36.28
C ARG A 78 0.05 1.56 35.25
N ILE A 79 1.26 1.20 35.68
CA ILE A 79 2.33 0.84 34.76
C ILE A 79 2.03 -0.47 34.02
N ARG A 80 1.40 -1.45 34.66
CA ARG A 80 0.91 -2.66 33.96
C ARG A 80 -0.08 -2.29 32.85
N GLU A 81 -1.04 -1.42 33.14
CA GLU A 81 -2.03 -0.93 32.19
C GLU A 81 -1.37 -0.14 31.05
N PHE A 82 -0.49 0.81 31.37
CA PHE A 82 0.25 1.59 30.39
C PHE A 82 1.05 0.71 29.43
N ILE A 83 1.86 -0.23 29.96
CA ILE A 83 2.66 -1.14 29.14
C ILE A 83 1.76 -1.98 28.23
N THR A 84 0.59 -2.41 28.75
CA THR A 84 -0.38 -3.20 27.99
C THR A 84 -0.95 -2.39 26.83
N HIS A 85 -1.44 -1.17 27.08
CA HIS A 85 -1.96 -0.27 26.04
C HIS A 85 -0.89 0.15 25.04
N HIS A 86 0.33 0.41 25.49
CA HIS A 86 1.43 0.76 24.60
C HIS A 86 1.80 -0.40 23.66
N LYS A 87 1.86 -1.63 24.18
CA LYS A 87 2.06 -2.84 23.35
C LYS A 87 0.93 -3.02 22.35
N GLU A 88 -0.32 -2.74 22.74
CA GLU A 88 -1.47 -2.75 21.84
C GLU A 88 -1.37 -1.68 20.75
N LYS A 89 -1.02 -0.44 21.10
CA LYS A 89 -0.82 0.67 20.16
C LYS A 89 0.24 0.32 19.12
N ILE A 90 1.38 -0.21 19.54
CA ILE A 90 2.44 -0.68 18.64
C ILE A 90 1.92 -1.79 17.72
N ARG A 91 1.27 -2.81 18.28
CA ARG A 91 0.69 -3.93 17.50
C ARG A 91 -0.27 -3.41 16.44
N ASN A 92 -1.16 -2.50 16.81
CA ASN A 92 -2.14 -1.90 15.91
C ASN A 92 -1.46 -1.12 14.76
N ALA A 93 -0.39 -0.38 15.05
CA ALA A 93 0.39 0.30 14.02
C ALA A 93 1.06 -0.68 13.04
N PHE A 94 1.65 -1.78 13.55
CA PHE A 94 2.23 -2.81 12.70
C PHE A 94 1.18 -3.54 11.86
N VAL A 95 0.01 -3.84 12.42
CA VAL A 95 -1.09 -4.45 11.67
C VAL A 95 -1.54 -3.51 10.55
N GLN A 96 -1.75 -2.23 10.84
CA GLN A 96 -2.13 -1.23 9.82
C GLN A 96 -1.10 -1.19 8.69
N ARG A 97 0.18 -1.09 9.02
CA ARG A 97 1.27 -1.13 8.03
C ARG A 97 1.25 -2.41 7.20
N THR A 98 1.10 -3.57 7.85
CA THR A 98 1.07 -4.87 7.18
C THR A 98 -0.11 -4.96 6.21
N VAL A 99 -1.29 -4.43 6.57
CA VAL A 99 -2.45 -4.37 5.67
C VAL A 99 -2.12 -3.52 4.44
N HIS A 100 -1.55 -2.31 4.61
CA HIS A 100 -1.18 -1.47 3.48
C HIS A 100 -0.15 -2.12 2.54
N GLU A 101 0.88 -2.76 3.10
CA GLU A 101 1.94 -3.41 2.32
C GLU A 101 1.45 -4.67 1.57
N ASN A 102 0.40 -5.33 2.06
CA ASN A 102 -0.08 -6.62 1.55
C ASN A 102 -1.52 -6.55 1.04
N SER A 103 -1.93 -5.43 0.43
CA SER A 103 -3.27 -5.27 -0.18
C SER A 103 -3.23 -5.07 -1.69
N SER A 104 -2.13 -5.42 -2.34
CA SER A 104 -1.96 -5.22 -3.79
C SER A 104 -2.96 -6.03 -4.64
N SER A 105 -3.43 -7.17 -4.12
CA SER A 105 -4.43 -8.02 -4.79
C SER A 105 -5.89 -7.64 -4.47
N LEU A 106 -6.12 -6.58 -3.68
CA LEU A 106 -7.46 -6.16 -3.29
C LEU A 106 -8.26 -5.69 -4.50
N MET A 107 -9.36 -6.38 -4.82
CA MET A 107 -10.18 -6.10 -5.99
C MET A 107 -11.69 -6.11 -5.70
N PRO A 108 -12.47 -5.19 -6.31
CA PRO A 108 -13.92 -5.23 -6.22
C PRO A 108 -14.52 -6.33 -7.11
N ARG A 109 -15.46 -7.11 -6.58
CA ARG A 109 -16.22 -8.16 -7.28
C ARG A 109 -17.55 -8.40 -6.57
N ASN A 110 -18.65 -8.50 -7.32
CA ASN A 110 -20.00 -8.77 -6.78
C ASN A 110 -20.39 -7.82 -5.62
N GLY A 111 -20.04 -6.54 -5.71
CA GLY A 111 -20.31 -5.55 -4.65
C GLY A 111 -19.47 -5.72 -3.38
N ARG A 112 -18.42 -6.55 -3.41
CA ARG A 112 -17.53 -6.85 -2.29
C ARG A 112 -16.07 -6.63 -2.70
N HIS A 113 -15.17 -6.59 -1.72
CA HIS A 113 -13.73 -6.53 -1.97
C HIS A 113 -13.09 -7.85 -1.59
N PHE A 114 -12.27 -8.38 -2.49
CA PHE A 114 -11.61 -9.66 -2.39
C PHE A 114 -10.10 -9.50 -2.35
N LEU A 115 -9.44 -10.30 -1.51
CA LEU A 115 -8.01 -10.33 -1.30
C LEU A 115 -7.48 -11.72 -1.62
N SER A 116 -6.35 -11.82 -2.32
CA SER A 116 -5.77 -13.12 -2.64
C SER A 116 -5.39 -13.89 -1.37
N LYS A 117 -5.30 -15.22 -1.50
CA LYS A 117 -4.79 -16.09 -0.44
C LYS A 117 -3.39 -15.69 0.02
N LYS A 118 -2.52 -15.28 -0.89
CA LYS A 118 -1.14 -14.84 -0.59
C LYS A 118 -1.15 -13.64 0.36
N ASP A 119 -1.87 -12.59 -0.03
CA ASP A 119 -1.99 -11.37 0.76
C ASP A 119 -2.70 -11.64 2.10
N THR A 120 -3.72 -12.51 2.11
CA THR A 120 -4.39 -12.95 3.35
C THR A 120 -3.41 -13.63 4.32
N VAL A 121 -2.56 -14.53 3.83
CA VAL A 121 -1.53 -15.19 4.66
C VAL A 121 -0.56 -14.16 5.25
N ALA A 122 -0.14 -13.19 4.44
CA ALA A 122 0.79 -12.15 4.86
C ALA A 122 0.18 -11.23 5.94
N ILE A 123 -1.03 -10.71 5.71
CA ILE A 123 -1.72 -9.83 6.67
C ILE A 123 -1.99 -10.55 7.99
N LEU A 124 -2.50 -11.79 7.93
CA LEU A 124 -2.76 -12.58 9.13
C LEU A 124 -1.47 -13.13 9.76
N SER A 125 -0.30 -12.85 9.16
CA SER A 125 1.01 -13.27 9.63
C SER A 125 1.04 -14.77 9.99
N THR A 126 0.49 -15.58 9.10
CA THR A 126 0.30 -17.02 9.27
C THR A 126 1.00 -17.81 8.16
N SER A 127 0.68 -19.11 8.03
CA SER A 127 1.18 -19.97 6.95
C SER A 127 0.01 -20.47 6.10
N TYR A 128 0.28 -20.84 4.84
CA TYR A 128 -0.73 -21.47 3.97
C TYR A 128 -1.41 -22.68 4.61
N ALA A 129 -0.63 -23.56 5.27
CA ALA A 129 -1.17 -24.75 5.93
C ALA A 129 -2.17 -24.39 7.05
N ARG A 130 -1.81 -23.43 7.91
CA ARG A 130 -2.69 -22.95 8.98
C ARG A 130 -3.93 -22.25 8.44
N LEU A 131 -3.78 -21.41 7.42
CA LEU A 131 -4.92 -20.74 6.78
C LEU A 131 -5.87 -21.75 6.14
N ASN A 132 -5.35 -22.77 5.45
CA ASN A 132 -6.16 -23.86 4.89
C ASN A 132 -6.92 -24.63 5.98
N LYS A 133 -6.27 -24.90 7.12
CA LYS A 133 -6.92 -25.55 8.26
C LYS A 133 -8.06 -24.69 8.81
N ALA A 134 -7.83 -23.39 9.02
CA ALA A 134 -8.88 -22.46 9.46
C ALA A 134 -10.03 -22.39 8.45
N PHE A 135 -9.72 -22.37 7.16
CA PHE A 135 -10.71 -22.41 6.09
C PHE A 135 -11.56 -23.70 6.13
N GLU A 136 -10.94 -24.87 6.25
CA GLU A 136 -11.68 -26.14 6.32
C GLU A 136 -12.53 -26.25 7.58
N VAL A 137 -12.06 -25.73 8.71
CA VAL A 137 -12.85 -25.63 9.95
C VAL A 137 -14.09 -24.78 9.72
N LEU A 138 -13.93 -23.58 9.17
CA LEU A 138 -15.05 -22.69 8.91
C LEU A 138 -16.00 -23.25 7.85
N ARG A 139 -15.50 -23.95 6.83
CA ARG A 139 -16.32 -24.61 5.80
C ARG A 139 -17.23 -25.70 6.37
N ARG A 140 -16.85 -26.30 7.50
CA ARG A 140 -17.60 -27.37 8.19
C ARG A 140 -18.35 -26.88 9.44
N SER A 141 -18.30 -25.58 9.72
CA SER A 141 -19.00 -24.99 10.88
C SER A 141 -20.48 -24.76 10.59
N ASP A 142 -21.26 -24.47 11.64
CA ASP A 142 -22.71 -24.21 11.55
C ASP A 142 -23.04 -23.02 10.63
N LEU A 143 -22.11 -22.08 10.51
CA LEU A 143 -22.15 -20.98 9.56
C LEU A 143 -21.03 -21.19 8.55
N PRO A 144 -21.19 -21.95 7.46
CA PRO A 144 -20.09 -22.21 6.54
C PRO A 144 -19.63 -20.97 5.77
N LEU A 145 -18.39 -20.96 5.27
CA LEU A 145 -17.94 -19.96 4.29
C LEU A 145 -18.65 -20.21 2.95
N GLN A 146 -19.20 -19.17 2.35
CA GLN A 146 -19.97 -19.28 1.10
C GLN A 146 -19.18 -18.78 -0.13
N ILE A 147 -19.29 -19.51 -1.24
CA ILE A 147 -18.68 -19.11 -2.53
C ILE A 147 -19.36 -17.84 -3.04
N GLY A 148 -18.59 -16.89 -3.58
CA GLY A 148 -19.07 -15.60 -4.08
C GLY A 148 -19.44 -14.59 -3.00
N VAL A 149 -19.54 -15.03 -1.74
CA VAL A 149 -19.87 -14.20 -0.57
C VAL A 149 -18.63 -14.01 0.31
N ASP A 150 -18.03 -15.11 0.75
CA ASP A 150 -16.89 -15.14 1.66
C ASP A 150 -15.57 -15.45 0.94
N PHE A 151 -15.61 -16.30 -0.10
CA PHE A 151 -14.44 -16.65 -0.90
C PHE A 151 -14.82 -16.93 -2.36
N ASP A 152 -13.85 -16.88 -3.26
CA ASP A 152 -14.00 -17.25 -4.68
C ASP A 152 -12.66 -17.82 -5.19
N ASP A 153 -12.70 -18.71 -6.17
CA ASP A 153 -11.51 -19.27 -6.82
C ASP A 153 -11.44 -18.68 -8.25
N ILE A 154 -10.55 -17.70 -8.44
CA ILE A 154 -10.40 -16.91 -9.68
C ILE A 154 -9.14 -17.39 -10.39
N GLU A 155 -9.28 -17.91 -11.61
CA GLU A 155 -8.15 -18.41 -12.41
C GLU A 155 -7.30 -19.45 -11.65
N GLY A 156 -7.95 -20.29 -10.84
CA GLY A 156 -7.29 -21.30 -10.01
C GLY A 156 -6.64 -20.76 -8.73
N VAL A 157 -6.75 -19.46 -8.45
CA VAL A 157 -6.23 -18.82 -7.23
C VAL A 157 -7.37 -18.48 -6.30
N ARG A 158 -7.25 -18.87 -5.02
CA ARG A 158 -8.23 -18.52 -4.00
C ARG A 158 -8.15 -17.06 -3.57
N TYR A 159 -9.31 -16.43 -3.52
CA TYR A 159 -9.54 -15.11 -2.96
C TYR A 159 -10.55 -15.18 -1.82
N TYR A 160 -10.36 -14.32 -0.81
CA TYR A 160 -11.29 -14.16 0.30
C TYR A 160 -11.86 -12.76 0.23
N SER A 161 -13.18 -12.64 0.29
CA SER A 161 -13.81 -11.35 0.53
C SER A 161 -13.33 -10.80 1.89
N LEU A 162 -13.50 -9.50 2.14
CA LEU A 162 -13.22 -8.95 3.46
C LEU A 162 -14.05 -9.65 4.57
N SER A 163 -15.29 -10.09 4.30
CA SER A 163 -16.05 -10.86 5.32
C SER A 163 -15.39 -12.21 5.61
N GLY A 164 -15.04 -12.97 4.58
CA GLY A 164 -14.34 -14.26 4.74
C GLY A 164 -12.97 -14.09 5.41
N PHE A 165 -12.23 -13.04 5.05
CA PHE A 165 -10.97 -12.66 5.67
C PHE A 165 -11.10 -12.43 7.19
N TYR A 166 -12.10 -11.67 7.62
CA TYR A 166 -12.31 -11.42 9.07
C TYR A 166 -12.72 -12.68 9.81
N ARG A 167 -13.55 -13.54 9.21
CA ARG A 167 -13.92 -14.83 9.79
C ARG A 167 -12.71 -15.75 9.97
N LEU A 168 -11.78 -15.75 9.00
CA LEU A 168 -10.50 -16.45 9.12
C LEU A 168 -9.63 -15.85 10.22
N SER A 169 -9.57 -14.52 10.32
CA SER A 169 -8.85 -13.82 11.39
C SER A 169 -9.40 -14.18 12.76
N GLU A 170 -10.71 -14.16 12.94
CA GLU A 170 -11.39 -14.52 14.18
C GLU A 170 -11.10 -15.97 14.58
N ASN A 171 -11.24 -16.92 13.65
CA ASN A 171 -10.93 -18.32 13.91
C ASN A 171 -9.47 -18.51 14.36
N LEU A 172 -8.51 -17.87 13.70
CA LEU A 172 -7.10 -17.91 14.09
C LEU A 172 -6.86 -17.25 15.44
N SER A 173 -7.58 -16.17 15.76
CA SER A 173 -7.48 -15.49 17.04
C SER A 173 -7.91 -16.35 18.24
N GLN A 174 -8.72 -17.39 18.00
CA GLN A 174 -9.20 -18.33 19.02
C GLN A 174 -8.38 -19.62 19.05
N THR A 175 -7.89 -20.08 17.90
CA THR A 175 -7.30 -21.43 17.75
C THR A 175 -5.76 -21.46 17.82
N LEU A 176 -5.07 -20.33 17.63
CA LEU A 176 -3.61 -20.31 17.64
C LEU A 176 -3.04 -20.49 19.05
N THR A 177 -2.01 -21.32 19.19
CA THR A 177 -1.38 -21.63 20.49
C THR A 177 -0.66 -20.43 21.11
N ARG A 178 0.04 -19.62 20.29
CA ARG A 178 0.83 -18.49 20.79
C ARG A 178 -0.03 -17.24 21.00
N LYS A 179 0.06 -16.63 22.20
CA LYS A 179 -0.72 -15.45 22.59
C LYS A 179 -0.47 -14.25 21.66
N ASP A 180 0.79 -13.97 21.32
CA ASP A 180 1.16 -12.88 20.41
C ASP A 180 0.46 -12.98 19.04
N ARG A 181 0.37 -14.19 18.48
CA ARG A 181 -0.31 -14.43 17.21
C ARG A 181 -1.84 -14.31 17.33
N ARG A 182 -2.43 -14.76 18.45
CA ARG A 182 -3.86 -14.54 18.71
C ARG A 182 -4.19 -13.04 18.78
N GLU A 183 -3.42 -12.29 19.56
CA GLU A 183 -3.60 -10.84 19.71
C GLU A 183 -3.35 -10.08 18.40
N TRP A 184 -2.45 -10.57 17.54
CA TRP A 184 -2.30 -10.05 16.17
C TRP A 184 -3.59 -10.21 15.35
N CYS A 185 -4.16 -11.42 15.30
CA CYS A 185 -5.40 -11.67 14.57
C CYS A 185 -6.61 -10.91 15.16
N LYS A 186 -6.66 -10.68 16.49
CA LYS A 186 -7.67 -9.79 17.09
C LYS A 186 -7.50 -8.35 16.61
N ALA A 187 -6.26 -7.85 16.63
CA ALA A 187 -5.96 -6.49 16.16
C ALA A 187 -6.31 -6.30 14.68
N VAL A 188 -6.09 -7.31 13.82
CA VAL A 188 -6.51 -7.28 12.41
C VAL A 188 -8.01 -7.02 12.26
N ASP A 189 -8.86 -7.62 13.10
CA ASP A 189 -10.31 -7.38 13.03
C ASP A 189 -10.68 -5.93 13.40
N VAL A 190 -10.00 -5.34 14.38
CA VAL A 190 -10.26 -3.99 14.87
C VAL A 190 -9.70 -2.92 13.92
N VAL A 191 -8.39 -2.95 13.68
CA VAL A 191 -7.71 -1.88 12.92
C VAL A 191 -7.63 -2.17 11.42
N GLY A 192 -7.67 -3.44 11.02
CA GLY A 192 -7.67 -3.80 9.60
C GLY A 192 -8.88 -3.23 8.86
N ARG A 193 -10.05 -3.13 9.50
CA ARG A 193 -11.26 -2.50 8.91
C ARG A 193 -11.02 -1.05 8.50
N LYS A 194 -10.36 -0.28 9.36
CA LYS A 194 -10.02 1.12 9.08
C LYS A 194 -8.99 1.20 7.95
N ALA A 195 -7.97 0.35 7.98
CA ALA A 195 -6.92 0.30 6.96
C ALA A 195 -7.49 -0.06 5.57
N PHE A 196 -8.28 -1.13 5.45
CA PHE A 196 -8.91 -1.49 4.18
C PHE A 196 -9.85 -0.41 3.67
N ARG A 197 -10.64 0.24 4.55
CA ARG A 197 -11.50 1.36 4.15
C ARG A 197 -10.68 2.52 3.56
N ALA A 198 -9.54 2.86 4.17
CA ALA A 198 -8.66 3.90 3.65
C ALA A 198 -8.11 3.54 2.26
N ILE A 199 -7.65 2.29 2.08
CA ILE A 199 -7.16 1.79 0.79
C ILE A 199 -8.25 1.84 -0.28
N ILE A 200 -9.45 1.35 0.02
CA ILE A 200 -10.58 1.36 -0.91
C ILE A 200 -10.95 2.80 -1.30
N SER A 201 -11.07 3.68 -0.31
CA SER A 201 -11.38 5.09 -0.54
C SER A 201 -10.33 5.79 -1.41
N GLU A 202 -9.06 5.46 -1.23
CA GLU A 202 -7.96 5.98 -2.06
C GLU A 202 -8.06 5.46 -3.50
N GLN A 203 -8.31 4.16 -3.68
CA GLN A 203 -8.50 3.55 -5.00
C GLN A 203 -9.70 4.16 -5.74
N GLU A 204 -10.82 4.37 -5.06
CA GLU A 204 -12.02 5.02 -5.63
C GLU A 204 -11.75 6.49 -5.97
N SER A 205 -11.13 7.23 -5.05
CA SER A 205 -10.73 8.63 -5.29
C SER A 205 -9.84 8.75 -6.51
N ARG A 206 -8.84 7.87 -6.63
CA ARG A 206 -7.92 7.84 -7.76
C ARG A 206 -8.64 7.52 -9.08
N LYS A 207 -9.54 6.53 -9.10
CA LYS A 207 -10.37 6.25 -10.30
C LYS A 207 -11.19 7.47 -10.71
N ASN A 208 -11.81 8.16 -9.75
CA ASN A 208 -12.55 9.39 -10.00
C ASN A 208 -11.67 10.51 -10.54
N GLN A 209 -10.45 10.67 -10.03
CA GLN A 209 -9.48 11.63 -10.53
C GLN A 209 -9.04 11.32 -11.97
N ILE A 210 -8.79 10.05 -12.30
CA ILE A 210 -8.46 9.62 -13.66
C ILE A 210 -9.61 9.96 -14.63
N GLU A 211 -10.85 9.67 -14.25
CA GLU A 211 -12.01 9.99 -15.10
C GLU A 211 -12.23 11.50 -15.24
N LYS A 212 -11.98 12.29 -14.17
CA LYS A 212 -11.95 13.76 -14.26
C LYS A 212 -10.87 14.24 -15.22
N ALA A 213 -9.66 13.67 -15.18
CA ALA A 213 -8.56 14.02 -16.07
C ALA A 213 -8.89 13.68 -17.53
N LYS A 214 -9.48 12.51 -17.81
CA LYS A 214 -9.97 12.15 -19.16
C LYS A 214 -11.02 13.12 -19.69
N LYS A 215 -11.99 13.51 -18.85
CA LYS A 215 -13.01 14.51 -19.21
C LYS A 215 -12.37 15.88 -19.48
N ALA A 216 -11.41 16.29 -18.66
CA ALA A 216 -10.67 17.54 -18.86
C ALA A 216 -9.86 17.53 -20.17
N ALA A 217 -9.20 16.41 -20.50
CA ALA A 217 -8.49 16.24 -21.77
C ALA A 217 -9.43 16.36 -22.97
N LYS A 218 -10.59 15.68 -22.95
CA LYS A 218 -11.62 15.81 -23.99
C LYS A 218 -12.09 17.25 -24.18
N ARG A 219 -12.25 18.00 -23.08
CA ARG A 219 -12.62 19.43 -23.12
C ARG A 219 -11.50 20.31 -23.68
N ARG A 220 -10.25 20.11 -23.24
CA ARG A 220 -9.04 20.78 -23.77
C ARG A 220 -8.97 20.59 -25.29
N ASP A 221 -9.24 19.38 -25.73
CA ASP A 221 -9.18 18.93 -27.12
C ASP A 221 -10.47 19.21 -27.91
N ARG A 222 -11.43 19.95 -27.32
CA ARG A 222 -12.72 20.35 -27.93
C ARG A 222 -13.48 19.17 -28.56
N ASN A 223 -13.49 18.00 -27.90
CA ASN A 223 -14.09 16.76 -28.39
C ASN A 223 -13.66 16.42 -29.84
N THR A 224 -12.37 16.57 -30.12
CA THR A 224 -11.75 16.26 -31.42
C THR A 224 -10.68 15.19 -31.23
N CYS A 225 -10.62 14.20 -32.12
CA CYS A 225 -9.52 13.23 -32.15
C CYS A 225 -8.21 13.96 -32.46
N GLN A 226 -7.19 13.76 -31.64
CA GLN A 226 -5.93 14.49 -31.74
C GLN A 226 -4.95 13.91 -32.77
N ILE A 227 -5.29 12.75 -33.38
CA ILE A 227 -4.53 12.18 -34.50
C ILE A 227 -5.23 12.51 -35.82
N THR A 228 -6.52 12.20 -35.96
CA THR A 228 -7.24 12.41 -37.24
C THR A 228 -7.83 13.82 -37.39
N LEU A 229 -7.84 14.61 -36.31
CA LEU A 229 -8.46 15.95 -36.24
C LEU A 229 -9.99 15.95 -36.50
N VAL A 230 -10.61 14.77 -36.53
CA VAL A 230 -12.06 14.60 -36.71
C VAL A 230 -12.80 14.80 -35.40
N ARG A 231 -13.98 15.42 -35.46
CA ARG A 231 -14.94 15.55 -34.34
C ARG A 231 -16.28 14.91 -34.67
N GLN A 232 -17.14 14.77 -33.66
CA GLN A 232 -18.51 14.32 -33.88
C GLN A 232 -19.29 15.34 -34.72
N THR A 233 -20.04 14.84 -35.69
CA THR A 233 -20.91 15.57 -36.60
C THR A 233 -22.24 14.83 -36.74
N ARG A 234 -23.19 15.42 -37.47
CA ARG A 234 -24.47 14.77 -37.79
C ARG A 234 -24.33 13.58 -38.74
N HIS A 235 -23.19 13.38 -39.39
CA HIS A 235 -23.02 12.37 -40.45
C HIS A 235 -22.15 11.18 -40.01
N ASN A 236 -21.54 11.22 -38.83
CA ASN A 236 -20.71 10.14 -38.27
C ASN A 236 -21.24 9.68 -36.91
N HIS A 237 -22.45 9.14 -36.90
CA HIS A 237 -23.16 8.73 -35.67
C HIS A 237 -22.38 7.72 -34.80
N ASN A 238 -21.49 6.92 -35.39
CA ASN A 238 -20.66 5.93 -34.69
C ASN A 238 -19.37 6.52 -34.07
N PHE A 239 -19.21 7.84 -34.08
CA PHE A 239 -18.03 8.51 -33.54
C PHE A 239 -18.03 8.49 -32.01
N ALA A 240 -17.05 7.80 -31.42
CA ALA A 240 -16.83 7.74 -29.98
C ALA A 240 -15.39 8.12 -29.63
N LEU A 241 -15.24 9.07 -28.70
CA LEU A 241 -13.93 9.52 -28.22
C LEU A 241 -13.54 8.86 -26.90
N SER A 242 -12.27 8.51 -26.81
CA SER A 242 -11.63 7.97 -25.61
C SER A 242 -10.44 8.84 -25.20
N GLY A 243 -10.23 8.99 -23.89
CA GLY A 243 -8.99 9.57 -23.37
C GLY A 243 -7.98 8.44 -23.20
N HIS A 244 -6.93 8.44 -24.02
CA HIS A 244 -5.85 7.46 -23.98
C HIS A 244 -4.68 8.01 -23.17
N HIS A 245 -4.11 7.20 -22.27
CA HIS A 245 -2.91 7.57 -21.52
C HIS A 245 -1.67 7.39 -22.40
N ILE A 246 -0.98 8.49 -22.69
CA ILE A 246 0.25 8.51 -23.51
C ILE A 246 1.31 7.61 -22.88
N PHE A 247 1.57 7.81 -21.58
CA PHE A 247 2.26 6.86 -20.73
C PHE A 247 1.22 6.01 -20.00
N SER A 248 1.21 4.71 -20.27
CA SER A 248 0.22 3.77 -19.75
C SER A 248 0.04 3.91 -18.23
N SER A 249 -1.20 4.06 -17.77
CA SER A 249 -1.54 4.18 -16.35
C SER A 249 -1.19 2.94 -15.51
N GLN A 250 -1.02 1.78 -16.15
CA GLN A 250 -0.57 0.55 -15.49
C GLN A 250 0.91 0.62 -15.11
N TYR A 251 1.76 1.13 -16.00
CA TYR A 251 3.22 1.18 -15.82
C TYR A 251 3.68 2.51 -15.22
N TYR A 252 2.90 3.57 -15.43
CA TYR A 252 3.14 4.93 -14.94
C TYR A 252 1.96 5.42 -14.09
N PRO A 253 1.69 4.76 -12.95
CA PRO A 253 0.54 5.06 -12.12
C PRO A 253 0.50 6.52 -11.62
N HIS A 254 1.68 7.11 -11.38
CA HIS A 254 1.85 8.48 -10.92
C HIS A 254 1.48 9.54 -11.98
N LEU A 255 1.46 9.18 -13.27
CA LEU A 255 1.06 10.07 -14.37
C LEU A 255 -0.42 9.93 -14.74
N ALA A 256 -1.14 8.96 -14.16
CA ALA A 256 -2.49 8.60 -14.62
C ALA A 256 -3.55 9.69 -14.44
N THR A 257 -3.34 10.62 -13.51
CA THR A 257 -4.25 11.74 -13.20
C THR A 257 -3.85 13.04 -13.91
N LEU A 258 -2.69 13.07 -14.59
CA LEU A 258 -2.23 14.26 -15.30
C LEU A 258 -2.96 14.40 -16.64
N VAL A 259 -3.59 15.56 -16.86
CA VAL A 259 -4.31 15.85 -18.11
C VAL A 259 -3.37 15.85 -19.32
N ASP A 260 -2.12 16.27 -19.15
CA ASP A 260 -1.11 16.31 -20.22
C ASP A 260 -0.59 14.92 -20.60
N ASN A 261 -0.77 13.92 -19.72
CA ASN A 261 -0.51 12.51 -20.04
C ASN A 261 -1.71 11.85 -20.78
N ILE A 262 -2.76 12.60 -21.12
CA ILE A 262 -3.94 12.07 -21.80
C ILE A 262 -4.10 12.72 -23.17
N ILE A 263 -4.22 11.88 -24.20
CA ILE A 263 -4.54 12.29 -25.57
C ILE A 263 -5.94 11.79 -25.95
N THR A 264 -6.75 12.65 -26.55
CA THR A 264 -8.11 12.29 -26.99
C THR A 264 -8.05 11.60 -28.35
N LEU A 265 -8.48 10.34 -28.43
CA LEU A 265 -8.48 9.52 -29.65
C LEU A 265 -9.88 9.08 -30.01
N GLU A 266 -10.16 8.97 -31.31
CA GLU A 266 -11.29 8.21 -31.81
C GLU A 266 -11.13 6.73 -31.46
N SER A 267 -12.23 6.05 -31.14
CA SER A 267 -12.19 4.65 -30.70
C SER A 267 -11.59 3.69 -31.74
N SER A 268 -11.74 3.98 -33.03
CA SER A 268 -11.09 3.25 -34.13
C SER A 268 -9.56 3.38 -34.07
N VAL A 269 -9.06 4.63 -34.04
CA VAL A 269 -7.63 4.96 -33.91
C VAL A 269 -7.03 4.40 -32.61
N HIS A 270 -7.78 4.46 -31.50
CA HIS A 270 -7.35 3.91 -30.22
C HIS A 270 -7.15 2.39 -30.28
N LYS A 271 -8.07 1.67 -30.93
CA LYS A 271 -7.97 0.22 -31.15
C LYS A 271 -6.82 -0.12 -32.11
N GLU A 272 -6.68 0.66 -33.18
CA GLU A 272 -5.59 0.50 -34.15
C GLU A 272 -4.22 0.67 -33.47
N PHE A 273 -4.05 1.72 -32.67
CA PHE A 273 -2.83 1.95 -31.90
C PHE A 273 -2.50 0.77 -30.99
N HIS A 274 -3.48 0.27 -30.22
CA HIS A 274 -3.23 -0.88 -29.34
C HIS A 274 -2.93 -2.16 -30.12
N SER A 275 -3.57 -2.41 -31.26
CA SER A 275 -3.23 -3.54 -32.13
C SER A 275 -1.77 -3.42 -32.61
N TRP A 276 -1.41 -2.25 -33.13
CA TRP A 276 -0.06 -1.96 -33.61
C TRP A 276 0.99 -2.07 -32.48
N ASN A 277 0.62 -1.66 -31.26
CA ASN A 277 1.49 -1.70 -30.09
C ASN A 277 1.64 -3.09 -29.46
N GLY A 278 1.06 -4.16 -30.04
CA GLY A 278 1.12 -5.52 -29.50
C GLY A 278 0.12 -5.78 -28.35
N GLY A 279 -1.00 -5.06 -28.33
CA GLY A 279 -2.10 -5.20 -27.39
C GLY A 279 -2.14 -4.16 -26.27
N SER A 280 -3.21 -4.20 -25.47
CA SER A 280 -3.42 -3.27 -24.35
C SER A 280 -2.55 -3.54 -23.12
N THR A 281 -1.86 -4.68 -23.07
CA THR A 281 -0.93 -5.03 -21.98
C THR A 281 0.47 -4.49 -22.19
N ASN A 282 0.83 -4.11 -23.42
CA ASN A 282 2.12 -3.49 -23.70
C ASN A 282 2.10 -2.04 -23.20
N PRO A 283 3.18 -1.58 -22.56
CA PRO A 283 3.27 -0.19 -22.13
C PRO A 283 3.18 0.73 -23.34
N CYS A 284 2.35 1.75 -23.23
CA CYS A 284 2.32 2.87 -24.18
C CYS A 284 3.27 3.94 -23.67
N THR A 285 4.06 4.50 -24.57
CA THR A 285 4.88 5.70 -24.34
C THR A 285 4.61 6.75 -25.41
N VAL A 286 5.12 7.97 -25.19
CA VAL A 286 5.07 9.02 -26.20
C VAL A 286 5.80 8.62 -27.49
N ASP A 287 6.93 7.92 -27.39
CA ASP A 287 7.68 7.45 -28.56
C ASP A 287 6.88 6.46 -29.39
N ASP A 288 6.13 5.58 -28.72
CA ASP A 288 5.23 4.61 -29.40
C ASP A 288 4.15 5.35 -30.18
N LEU A 289 3.55 6.39 -29.60
CA LEU A 289 2.55 7.21 -30.28
C LEU A 289 3.14 8.03 -31.44
N VAL A 290 4.34 8.59 -31.28
CA VAL A 290 5.05 9.30 -32.36
C VAL A 290 5.29 8.34 -33.52
N GLN A 291 5.87 7.18 -33.24
CA GLN A 291 6.17 6.17 -34.24
C GLN A 291 4.89 5.70 -34.96
N PHE A 292 3.82 5.41 -34.21
CA PHE A 292 2.53 5.04 -34.79
C PHE A 292 1.97 6.12 -35.74
N VAL A 293 2.04 7.39 -35.35
CA VAL A 293 1.57 8.50 -36.21
C VAL A 293 2.46 8.63 -37.45
N CYS A 294 3.77 8.51 -37.33
CA CYS A 294 4.68 8.50 -38.47
C CYS A 294 4.39 7.36 -39.46
N GLU A 295 4.09 6.16 -38.97
CA GLU A 295 3.84 4.99 -39.83
C GLU A 295 2.44 4.99 -40.46
N ARG A 296 1.40 5.44 -39.73
CA ARG A 296 -0.01 5.27 -40.14
C ARG A 296 -0.69 6.57 -40.57
N TYR A 297 -0.16 7.71 -40.14
CA TYR A 297 -0.73 9.04 -40.40
C TYR A 297 0.35 10.05 -40.80
N PRO A 298 1.26 9.73 -41.75
CA PRO A 298 2.44 10.54 -42.06
C PRO A 298 2.11 11.97 -42.51
N GLU A 299 0.95 12.18 -43.13
CA GLU A 299 0.49 13.49 -43.59
C GLU A 299 0.15 14.46 -42.44
N ASN A 300 -0.02 13.96 -41.21
CA ASN A 300 -0.44 14.76 -40.05
C ASN A 300 0.74 15.38 -39.30
N ASN A 301 1.59 16.14 -40.00
CA ASN A 301 2.80 16.78 -39.45
C ASN A 301 2.56 17.64 -38.19
N VAL A 302 1.39 18.29 -38.11
CA VAL A 302 1.00 19.09 -36.93
C VAL A 302 0.86 18.23 -35.67
N VAL A 303 0.41 16.98 -35.82
CA VAL A 303 0.27 16.02 -34.72
C VAL A 303 1.64 15.58 -34.23
N ILE A 304 2.57 15.31 -35.15
CA ILE A 304 3.95 14.93 -34.81
C ILE A 304 4.62 16.05 -34.00
N ALA A 305 4.50 17.30 -34.45
CA ALA A 305 5.05 18.45 -33.71
C ALA A 305 4.44 18.59 -32.29
N LYS A 306 3.13 18.33 -32.16
CA LYS A 306 2.44 18.33 -30.86
C LYS A 306 2.95 17.21 -29.94
N LEU A 307 3.11 16.00 -30.46
CA LEU A 307 3.63 14.86 -29.69
C LEU A 307 5.09 15.09 -29.26
N ALA A 308 5.93 15.68 -30.11
CA ALA A 308 7.29 16.06 -29.75
C ALA A 308 7.33 17.08 -28.60
N LYS A 309 6.37 18.02 -28.52
CA LYS A 309 6.24 18.91 -27.35
C LYS A 309 5.91 18.14 -26.08
N ILE A 310 5.02 17.15 -26.16
CA ILE A 310 4.66 16.30 -25.03
C ILE A 310 5.86 15.45 -24.58
N GLN A 311 6.64 14.94 -25.53
CA GLN A 311 7.88 14.21 -25.24
C GLN A 311 8.85 15.06 -24.40
N ARG A 312 8.98 16.36 -24.70
CA ARG A 312 9.79 17.29 -23.89
C ARG A 312 9.26 17.49 -22.48
N ILE A 313 7.93 17.58 -22.30
CA ILE A 313 7.30 17.70 -20.97
C ILE A 313 7.65 16.48 -20.10
N PHE A 314 7.67 15.30 -20.71
CA PHE A 314 7.94 14.03 -20.03
C PHE A 314 9.35 13.49 -20.24
N ALA A 315 10.33 14.34 -20.60
CA ALA A 315 11.69 13.91 -20.91
C ALA A 315 12.42 13.20 -19.75
N HIS A 316 11.95 13.39 -18.52
CA HIS A 316 12.48 12.75 -17.31
C HIS A 316 11.88 11.36 -17.04
N VAL A 317 10.87 10.93 -17.79
CA VAL A 317 10.18 9.65 -17.58
C VAL A 317 11.02 8.52 -18.19
N GLN A 318 11.44 7.58 -17.33
CA GLN A 318 12.26 6.45 -17.75
C GLN A 318 11.43 5.42 -18.56
N PRO A 319 12.04 4.75 -19.55
CA PRO A 319 11.36 3.73 -20.34
C PRO A 319 10.98 2.50 -19.49
N PRO A 320 9.93 1.76 -19.87
CA PRO A 320 9.46 0.62 -19.11
C PRO A 320 10.44 -0.55 -19.24
N SER A 321 10.73 -1.23 -18.13
CA SER A 321 11.66 -2.38 -18.09
C SER A 321 11.14 -3.63 -18.80
N GLN A 322 9.85 -3.68 -19.15
CA GLN A 322 9.20 -4.83 -19.78
C GLN A 322 8.46 -4.38 -21.05
N ARG A 323 8.98 -4.76 -22.21
CA ARG A 323 8.34 -4.57 -23.53
C ARG A 323 8.26 -5.91 -24.26
N ARG A 324 7.11 -6.21 -24.87
CA ARG A 324 6.98 -7.34 -25.80
C ARG A 324 7.11 -6.83 -27.23
N ALA A 325 7.74 -7.63 -28.09
CA ALA A 325 7.82 -7.34 -29.51
C ALA A 325 6.40 -7.29 -30.13
N SER A 326 6.19 -6.40 -31.09
CA SER A 326 4.99 -6.36 -31.94
C SER A 326 5.40 -6.64 -33.38
N ALA A 327 4.73 -7.60 -34.02
CA ALA A 327 4.95 -7.93 -35.43
C ALA A 327 4.48 -6.82 -36.39
N GLN A 328 3.68 -5.87 -35.91
CA GLN A 328 3.14 -4.77 -36.71
C GLN A 328 4.00 -3.50 -36.67
N ARG A 329 5.06 -3.48 -35.84
CA ARG A 329 5.96 -2.34 -35.69
C ARG A 329 7.09 -2.42 -36.70
N LEU A 330 7.32 -1.36 -37.47
CA LEU A 330 8.54 -1.26 -38.24
C LEU A 330 9.68 -0.98 -37.26
N LEU A 331 10.67 -1.89 -37.18
CA LEU A 331 11.89 -1.58 -36.44
C LEU A 331 12.66 -0.55 -37.28
N PRO A 332 13.22 0.51 -36.67
CA PRO A 332 14.21 1.32 -37.37
C PRO A 332 15.30 0.38 -37.89
N GLU A 333 15.64 0.48 -39.18
CA GLU A 333 16.81 -0.22 -39.71
C GLU A 333 17.97 0.11 -38.77
N GLN A 334 18.55 -0.93 -38.17
CA GLN A 334 19.83 -0.77 -37.50
C GLN A 334 20.76 -0.20 -38.57
N GLN A 335 21.17 1.06 -38.43
CA GLN A 335 22.24 1.60 -39.24
C GLN A 335 23.45 0.71 -39.01
N SER A 336 23.64 -0.24 -39.93
CA SER A 336 24.80 -1.09 -40.01
C SER A 336 25.97 -0.19 -40.38
N GLY A 337 26.58 0.40 -39.35
CA GLY A 337 27.92 0.96 -39.43
C GLY A 337 28.92 -0.18 -39.63
N GLN A 338 28.93 -0.76 -40.83
CA GLN A 338 30.16 -1.31 -41.40
C GLN A 338 30.84 -0.15 -42.12
N GLN A 339 31.68 0.58 -41.39
CA GLN A 339 32.81 1.24 -42.04
C GLN A 339 33.80 0.13 -42.39
N ALA A 340 33.79 -0.26 -43.66
CA ALA A 340 34.87 -0.96 -44.32
C ALA A 340 35.74 0.10 -45.02
N ALA A 341 36.98 0.24 -44.54
CA ALA A 341 38.23 0.57 -45.23
C ALA A 341 39.19 1.27 -44.25
#